data_AF-A0A3L5TSR7-F1
#
_entry.id   AF-A0A3L5TSR7-F1
#
_cell.length_a   1.000
_cell.length_b   1.000
_cell.length_c   1.000
_cell.angle_alpha   90.00
_cell.angle_beta   90.00
_cell.angle_gamma   90.00
#
_symmetry.space_group_name_H-M   'P 1'
#
loop_
_entity.id
_entity.type
_entity.pdbx_description
1 polymer ?
#
loop_
_entity_poly.entity_id
_entity_poly.type
_entity_poly.pdbx_seq_one_letter_code
_entity_poly.pdbx_strand_id
1 'polypeptide(L)'
;ICNSYPTRTRCVSVFTKTTVCTFENGECGWTIKNSEKGYTWKLQTGADSTRFTGPDKDHTTASVYGHFMTTRSSKGSKFSYISDLLTGLIVSSPKQCLTFWYHMYGDDINNLKVFQLNSDHTVELWIKSDNQGNKWYFKSLELKDIGPYQIQFKATRGDGDKSDIAIDDIIITNTACKEAIDCNFETGQCGWKTEETTHKWTHWHDKTPTDDTGPDIDHTLGT
;
A
#
# COMPACT_ATOMS: atom_id res chain seq x y z
N ILE A 1 2.13 27.59 -12.46
CA ILE A 1 1.85 29.02 -12.69
C ILE A 1 3.18 29.75 -12.50
N CYS A 2 3.71 30.38 -13.55
CA CYS A 2 4.96 31.13 -13.48
C CYS A 2 4.62 32.60 -13.30
N ASN A 3 4.87 33.18 -12.12
CA ASN A 3 4.87 34.62 -11.96
C ASN A 3 6.27 35.15 -12.25
N SER A 4 6.36 36.04 -13.23
CA SER A 4 7.60 36.70 -13.64
C SER A 4 7.85 37.94 -12.80
N TYR A 5 8.85 37.91 -11.92
CA TYR A 5 9.58 39.10 -11.46
C TYR A 5 11.08 38.76 -11.32
N PRO A 6 11.98 39.76 -11.45
CA PRO A 6 13.36 39.53 -11.84
C PRO A 6 14.22 39.25 -10.60
N THR A 7 14.45 37.97 -10.33
CA THR A 7 15.71 37.36 -9.84
C THR A 7 15.36 36.04 -9.16
N ARG A 8 15.78 34.93 -9.79
CA ARG A 8 15.49 33.53 -9.45
C ARG A 8 14.06 33.04 -9.68
N THR A 9 13.84 32.59 -10.91
CA THR A 9 12.78 31.63 -11.24
C THR A 9 13.07 30.28 -10.57
N ARG A 10 12.43 29.99 -9.44
CA ARG A 10 12.23 28.60 -9.02
C ARG A 10 10.94 28.09 -9.67
N CYS A 11 11.08 27.37 -10.77
CA CYS A 11 9.98 26.57 -11.30
C CYS A 11 9.73 25.41 -10.34
N VAL A 12 8.60 25.44 -9.62
CA VAL A 12 8.04 24.20 -9.08
C VAL A 12 7.37 23.50 -10.26
N SER A 13 7.90 22.33 -10.64
CA SER A 13 7.25 21.48 -11.63
C SER A 13 5.89 21.05 -11.06
N VAL A 14 4.82 21.68 -11.53
CA VAL A 14 3.46 21.25 -11.23
C VAL A 14 3.12 20.15 -12.21
N PHE A 15 3.42 18.91 -11.82
CA PHE A 15 3.00 17.74 -12.57
C PHE A 15 1.47 17.62 -12.49
N THR A 16 0.78 17.79 -13.61
CA THR A 16 -0.62 17.37 -13.80
C THR A 16 -0.74 15.84 -13.97
N LYS A 17 0.33 15.12 -13.62
CA LYS A 17 0.59 13.74 -14.00
C LYS A 17 0.32 12.84 -12.81
N THR A 18 -0.37 11.73 -13.08
CA THR A 18 -0.44 10.57 -12.19
C THR A 18 0.93 10.33 -11.55
N THR A 19 0.99 10.37 -10.23
CA THR A 19 2.19 9.99 -9.49
C THR A 19 2.20 8.47 -9.44
N VAL A 20 3.21 7.84 -10.02
CA VAL A 20 3.41 6.39 -9.99
C VAL A 20 4.77 6.12 -9.36
N CYS A 21 4.81 5.20 -8.40
CA CYS A 21 6.04 4.76 -7.76
C CYS A 21 5.98 3.25 -7.51
N THR A 22 6.71 2.50 -8.34
CA THR A 22 6.88 1.04 -8.26
C THR A 22 8.23 0.65 -7.65
N PHE A 23 9.01 1.65 -7.20
CA PHE A 23 10.36 1.51 -6.65
C PHE A 23 11.46 0.86 -7.53
N GLU A 24 11.13 0.33 -8.70
CA GLU A 24 12.08 -0.28 -9.65
C GLU A 24 13.19 0.64 -10.17
N ASN A 25 12.98 1.96 -10.08
CA ASN A 25 13.95 2.97 -10.49
C ASN A 25 14.35 3.87 -9.30
N GLY A 26 14.28 3.34 -8.08
CA GLY A 26 14.58 4.05 -6.83
C GLY A 26 13.35 4.61 -6.13
N GLU A 27 13.56 5.38 -5.07
CA GLU A 27 12.54 5.80 -4.10
C GLU A 27 11.63 6.95 -4.60
N CYS A 28 11.59 7.20 -5.92
CA CYS A 28 10.74 8.22 -6.56
C CYS A 28 10.91 9.65 -6.00
N GLY A 29 12.07 9.95 -5.41
CA GLY A 29 12.36 11.23 -4.76
C GLY A 29 11.64 11.44 -3.42
N TRP A 30 11.11 10.37 -2.82
CA TRP A 30 10.45 10.40 -1.52
C TRP A 30 11.47 10.55 -0.39
N THR A 31 11.01 11.08 0.74
CA THR A 31 11.88 11.43 1.88
C THR A 31 11.51 10.64 3.11
N ILE A 32 12.52 10.12 3.79
CA ILE A 32 12.37 9.42 5.05
C ILE A 32 12.56 10.42 6.20
N LYS A 33 11.66 10.39 7.19
CA LYS A 33 11.69 11.21 8.41
C LYS A 33 11.42 10.36 9.65
N ASN A 34 11.65 10.97 10.82
CA ASN A 34 11.34 10.41 12.13
C ASN A 34 11.78 8.95 12.30
N SER A 35 12.97 8.59 11.79
CA SER A 35 13.47 7.22 11.86
C SER A 35 14.21 7.01 13.16
N GLU A 36 13.66 6.15 14.01
CA GLU A 36 14.11 5.97 15.38
C GLU A 36 14.97 4.71 15.52
N LYS A 37 16.18 4.87 16.07
CA LYS A 37 17.05 3.76 16.52
C LYS A 37 17.26 2.66 15.48
N GLY A 38 17.30 3.03 14.20
CA GLY A 38 17.55 2.11 13.08
C GLY A 38 16.31 1.44 12.51
N TYR A 39 15.12 1.67 13.08
CA TYR A 39 13.86 1.36 12.43
C TYR A 39 13.58 2.44 11.38
N THR A 40 13.85 2.12 10.11
CA THR A 40 13.73 3.04 8.99
C THR A 40 13.10 2.34 7.80
N TRP A 41 12.29 3.08 7.05
CA TRP A 41 11.98 2.73 5.67
C TRP A 41 13.28 2.63 4.87
N LYS A 42 13.33 1.68 3.94
CA LYS A 42 14.43 1.46 3.02
C LYS A 42 13.94 0.74 1.76
N LEU A 43 14.65 0.96 0.66
CA LEU A 43 14.50 0.17 -0.55
C LEU A 43 15.05 -1.24 -0.31
N GLN A 44 14.31 -2.26 -0.69
CA GLN A 44 14.72 -3.66 -0.56
C GLN A 44 14.42 -4.45 -1.82
N THR A 45 15.25 -5.46 -2.08
CA THR A 45 15.04 -6.50 -3.09
C THR A 45 15.05 -7.87 -2.41
N GLY A 46 14.22 -8.77 -2.92
CA GLY A 46 14.13 -10.16 -2.44
C GLY A 46 13.61 -10.31 -1.02
N ALA A 47 13.64 -11.56 -0.54
CA ALA A 47 13.11 -11.95 0.75
C ALA A 47 13.87 -11.29 1.91
N ASP A 48 13.17 -11.06 3.02
CA ASP A 48 13.85 -10.67 4.25
C ASP A 48 14.76 -11.80 4.75
N SER A 49 15.87 -11.40 5.36
CA SER A 49 16.76 -12.30 6.09
C SER A 49 16.17 -12.83 7.39
N THR A 50 15.15 -12.16 7.94
CA THR A 50 14.41 -12.61 9.11
C THR A 50 13.36 -13.63 8.66
N ARG A 51 13.40 -14.85 9.23
CA ARG A 51 12.39 -15.87 8.88
C ARG A 51 11.02 -15.44 9.37
N PHE A 52 10.00 -15.72 8.56
CA PHE A 52 8.59 -15.47 8.86
C PHE A 52 8.21 -13.97 8.92
N THR A 53 8.87 -13.13 8.13
CA THR A 53 8.58 -11.70 8.04
C THR A 53 8.70 -11.18 6.62
N GLY A 54 7.98 -10.09 6.34
CA GLY A 54 8.05 -9.38 5.07
C GLY A 54 7.67 -10.21 3.83
N PRO A 55 7.70 -9.60 2.64
CA PRO A 55 7.45 -10.30 1.39
C PRO A 55 8.69 -11.03 0.86
N ASP A 56 8.50 -12.20 0.26
CA ASP A 56 9.58 -12.93 -0.44
C ASP A 56 9.95 -12.31 -1.79
N LYS A 57 8.99 -11.62 -2.40
CA LYS A 57 9.07 -11.08 -3.75
C LYS A 57 8.36 -9.74 -3.83
N ASP A 58 8.92 -8.89 -4.67
CA ASP A 58 8.31 -7.64 -5.11
C ASP A 58 6.93 -7.87 -5.75
N HIS A 59 6.00 -6.93 -5.56
CA HIS A 59 4.65 -7.03 -6.11
C HIS A 59 4.64 -6.70 -7.60
N THR A 60 5.28 -5.60 -8.00
CA THR A 60 5.32 -5.10 -9.39
C THR A 60 5.73 -6.19 -10.39
N THR A 61 6.80 -6.91 -10.07
CA THR A 61 7.47 -7.87 -10.96
C THR A 61 7.22 -9.33 -10.60
N ALA A 62 6.60 -9.60 -9.46
CA ALA A 62 6.46 -10.93 -8.86
C ALA A 62 7.81 -11.67 -8.76
N SER A 63 8.90 -10.94 -8.51
CA SER A 63 10.28 -11.41 -8.58
C SER A 63 11.08 -11.08 -7.33
N VAL A 64 12.08 -11.89 -7.02
CA VAL A 64 13.06 -11.60 -5.96
C VAL A 64 14.03 -10.46 -6.37
N TYR A 65 14.03 -10.07 -7.63
CA TYR A 65 14.88 -9.02 -8.16
C TYR A 65 14.18 -7.65 -8.25
N GLY A 66 12.85 -7.62 -8.06
CA GLY A 66 12.12 -6.36 -7.99
C GLY A 66 12.34 -5.65 -6.66
N HIS A 67 11.85 -4.42 -6.59
CA HIS A 67 12.14 -3.47 -5.54
C HIS A 67 10.85 -3.00 -4.86
N PHE A 68 10.86 -2.99 -3.54
CA PHE A 68 9.77 -2.43 -2.74
C PHE A 68 10.34 -1.64 -1.57
N MET A 69 9.51 -0.79 -0.95
CA MET A 69 9.88 -0.11 0.28
C MET A 69 9.46 -0.95 1.49
N THR A 70 10.37 -1.14 2.44
CA THR A 70 10.07 -1.86 3.69
C THR A 70 10.66 -1.16 4.89
N THR A 71 10.01 -1.27 6.04
CA THR A 71 10.69 -1.10 7.32
C THR A 71 11.36 -2.40 7.71
N ARG A 72 12.50 -2.28 8.38
CA ARG A 72 13.17 -3.45 8.98
C ARG A 72 13.39 -3.26 10.45
N SER A 73 13.12 -4.31 11.20
CA SER A 73 13.41 -4.36 12.61
C SER A 73 14.83 -4.84 12.92
N SER A 74 15.55 -4.06 13.72
CA SER A 74 16.84 -4.46 14.30
C SER A 74 16.65 -5.10 15.67
N LYS A 75 17.51 -6.06 16.01
CA LYS A 75 17.52 -6.71 17.34
C LYS A 75 17.69 -5.68 18.46
N GLY A 76 16.90 -5.81 19.53
CA GLY A 76 17.00 -4.98 20.73
C GLY A 76 16.17 -3.68 20.72
N SER A 77 15.36 -3.47 19.70
CA SER A 77 14.47 -2.31 19.60
C SER A 77 13.23 -2.47 20.49
N LYS A 78 12.77 -1.38 21.12
CA LYS A 78 11.57 -1.37 21.97
C LYS A 78 10.30 -1.22 21.13
N PHE A 79 9.15 -1.59 21.70
CA PHE A 79 7.82 -1.23 21.20
C PHE A 79 7.74 0.27 20.85
N SER A 80 6.98 0.61 19.80
CA SER A 80 6.59 1.96 19.36
C SER A 80 7.56 2.80 18.53
N TYR A 81 8.72 2.28 18.10
CA TYR A 81 9.56 3.04 17.16
C TYR A 81 8.84 3.33 15.86
N ILE A 82 9.01 4.55 15.36
CA ILE A 82 8.37 5.01 14.13
C ILE A 82 9.37 5.22 13.00
N SER A 83 8.85 5.17 11.78
CA SER A 83 9.52 5.70 10.59
C SER A 83 8.46 6.22 9.62
N ASP A 84 8.69 7.42 9.10
CA ASP A 84 7.78 8.10 8.20
C ASP A 84 8.40 8.17 6.80
N LEU A 85 7.67 7.73 5.78
CA LEU A 85 8.01 7.88 4.37
C LEU A 85 7.05 8.89 3.74
N LEU A 86 7.58 9.99 3.23
CA LEU A 86 6.79 11.09 2.67
C LEU A 86 7.04 11.23 1.17
N THR A 87 5.97 11.33 0.40
CA THR A 87 6.02 11.66 -1.03
C THR A 87 6.59 13.05 -1.28
N GLY A 88 6.89 13.38 -2.53
CA GLY A 88 7.00 14.78 -2.96
C GLY A 88 5.69 15.55 -2.77
N LEU A 89 5.73 16.87 -3.00
CA LEU A 89 4.54 17.71 -2.97
C LEU A 89 3.61 17.35 -4.15
N ILE A 90 2.36 17.03 -3.83
CA ILE A 90 1.30 16.65 -4.76
C ILE A 90 0.31 17.81 -4.88
N VAL A 91 -0.12 18.08 -6.11
CA VAL A 91 -1.16 19.08 -6.36
C VAL A 91 -2.53 18.46 -6.14
N SER A 92 -3.37 19.16 -5.37
CA SER A 92 -4.73 18.73 -5.08
C SER A 92 -5.62 18.78 -6.31
N SER A 93 -6.65 17.93 -6.33
CA SER A 93 -7.74 17.95 -7.30
C SER A 93 -9.05 17.60 -6.58
N PRO A 94 -10.21 18.12 -7.04
CA PRO A 94 -11.51 17.87 -6.39
C PRO A 94 -11.86 16.40 -6.18
N LYS A 95 -11.36 15.53 -7.07
CA LYS A 95 -11.42 14.07 -6.93
C LYS A 95 -10.02 13.52 -7.12
N GLN A 96 -9.52 12.82 -6.10
CA GLN A 96 -8.25 12.12 -6.17
C GLN A 96 -8.31 10.80 -5.41
N CYS A 97 -7.57 9.83 -5.92
CA CYS A 97 -7.46 8.52 -5.32
C CYS A 97 -6.00 8.13 -5.17
N LEU A 98 -5.64 7.69 -3.97
CA LEU A 98 -4.39 7.00 -3.67
C LEU A 98 -4.66 5.48 -3.69
N THR A 99 -3.90 4.74 -4.48
CA THR A 99 -3.86 3.29 -4.42
C THR A 99 -2.44 2.80 -4.16
N PHE A 100 -2.30 1.70 -3.44
CA PHE A 100 -1.02 1.08 -3.15
C PHE A 100 -1.20 -0.38 -2.76
N TRP A 101 -0.11 -1.14 -2.81
CA TRP A 101 -0.01 -2.47 -2.26
C TRP A 101 0.77 -2.44 -0.95
N TYR A 102 0.38 -3.27 0.00
CA TYR A 102 1.06 -3.42 1.28
C TYR A 102 1.20 -4.88 1.68
N HIS A 103 2.23 -5.19 2.45
CA HIS A 103 2.48 -6.51 3.03
C HIS A 103 2.88 -6.35 4.49
N MET A 104 2.22 -7.11 5.37
CA MET A 104 2.34 -7.01 6.81
C MET A 104 2.36 -8.43 7.39
N TYR A 105 3.53 -9.04 7.48
CA TYR A 105 3.71 -10.41 7.96
C TYR A 105 4.76 -10.48 9.06
N GLY A 106 4.39 -11.04 10.20
CA GLY A 106 5.25 -11.21 11.36
C GLY A 106 4.48 -11.09 12.67
N ASP A 107 4.97 -11.76 13.71
CA ASP A 107 4.29 -11.83 15.02
C ASP A 107 4.29 -10.49 15.78
N ASP A 108 5.22 -9.59 15.44
CA ASP A 108 5.43 -8.32 16.14
C ASP A 108 4.98 -7.11 15.31
N ILE A 109 4.21 -7.34 14.25
CA ILE A 109 3.68 -6.26 13.40
C ILE A 109 2.78 -5.35 14.25
N ASN A 110 2.98 -4.04 14.11
CA ASN A 110 2.13 -3.03 14.73
C ASN A 110 1.41 -2.27 13.62
N ASN A 111 1.55 -0.94 13.54
CA ASN A 111 0.70 -0.14 12.66
C ASN A 111 1.38 0.29 11.36
N LEU A 112 0.66 0.18 10.25
CA LEU A 112 0.85 1.01 9.06
C LEU A 112 -0.28 2.04 9.01
N LYS A 113 0.07 3.33 9.08
CA LYS A 113 -0.85 4.46 8.93
C LYS A 113 -0.57 5.24 7.67
N VAL A 114 -1.62 5.78 7.07
CA VAL A 114 -1.52 6.69 5.92
C VAL A 114 -2.15 8.02 6.29
N PHE A 115 -1.37 9.09 6.15
CA PHE A 115 -1.82 10.46 6.37
C PHE A 115 -1.72 11.28 5.09
N GLN A 116 -2.67 12.20 4.93
CA GLN A 116 -2.59 13.32 3.99
C GLN A 116 -2.30 14.59 4.79
N LEU A 117 -1.22 15.28 4.48
CA LEU A 117 -0.79 16.43 5.29
C LEU A 117 -0.31 17.61 4.43
N ASN A 118 -0.56 18.82 4.92
CA ASN A 118 0.01 20.08 4.43
C ASN A 118 0.41 20.96 5.62
N SER A 119 0.63 22.27 5.41
CA SER A 119 1.00 23.21 6.48
C SER A 119 -0.04 23.34 7.61
N ASP A 120 -1.33 23.17 7.28
CA ASP A 120 -2.44 23.55 8.14
C ASP A 120 -3.31 22.36 8.56
N HIS A 121 -3.19 21.23 7.86
CA HIS A 121 -4.03 20.05 7.99
C HIS A 121 -3.20 18.77 8.08
N THR A 122 -3.66 17.85 8.91
CA THR A 122 -3.21 16.45 8.95
C THR A 122 -4.45 15.57 9.03
N VAL A 123 -4.69 14.79 7.99
CA VAL A 123 -5.85 13.92 7.84
C VAL A 123 -5.35 12.48 7.91
N GLU A 124 -5.79 11.72 8.91
CA GLU A 124 -5.59 10.25 8.93
C GLU A 124 -6.55 9.63 7.93
N LEU A 125 -6.01 9.01 6.88
CA LEU A 125 -6.81 8.37 5.83
C LEU A 125 -7.10 6.92 6.18
N TRP A 126 -6.15 6.23 6.82
CA TRP A 126 -6.22 4.80 7.07
C TRP A 126 -5.20 4.33 8.09
N ILE A 127 -5.56 3.24 8.77
CA ILE A 127 -4.70 2.46 9.65
C ILE A 127 -4.93 0.97 9.39
N LYS A 128 -3.84 0.20 9.46
CA LYS A 128 -3.87 -1.25 9.60
C LYS A 128 -2.91 -1.68 10.67
N SER A 129 -3.30 -2.70 11.43
CA SER A 129 -2.60 -3.17 12.60
C SER A 129 -2.40 -4.67 12.51
N ASP A 130 -1.37 -5.18 13.19
CA ASP A 130 -1.10 -6.60 13.38
C ASP A 130 -0.78 -7.39 12.09
N ASN A 131 -0.47 -8.66 12.27
CA ASN A 131 -0.18 -9.60 11.19
C ASN A 131 -1.37 -9.74 10.23
N GLN A 132 -1.12 -9.54 8.94
CA GLN A 132 -2.08 -9.75 7.85
C GLN A 132 -1.80 -11.05 7.08
N GLY A 133 -0.75 -11.78 7.41
CA GLY A 133 -0.35 -12.99 6.71
C GLY A 133 0.58 -12.70 5.52
N ASN A 134 1.18 -13.77 4.99
CA ASN A 134 2.21 -13.67 3.97
C ASN A 134 1.64 -13.50 2.56
N LYS A 135 1.00 -12.35 2.29
CA LYS A 135 0.57 -11.94 0.95
C LYS A 135 0.49 -10.42 0.82
N TRP A 136 0.57 -9.96 -0.42
CA TRP A 136 0.33 -8.56 -0.77
C TRP A 136 -1.17 -8.25 -0.76
N TYR A 137 -1.52 -7.08 -0.23
CA TYR A 137 -2.88 -6.58 -0.12
C TYR A 137 -3.02 -5.24 -0.82
N PHE A 138 -4.09 -5.07 -1.56
CA PHE A 138 -4.40 -3.81 -2.23
C PHE A 138 -5.15 -2.86 -1.30
N LYS A 139 -4.86 -1.56 -1.41
CA LYS A 139 -5.64 -0.51 -0.75
C LYS A 139 -5.91 0.66 -1.69
N SER A 140 -7.13 1.20 -1.56
CA SER A 140 -7.63 2.39 -2.25
C SER A 140 -8.17 3.38 -1.21
N LEU A 141 -7.77 4.65 -1.29
CA LEU A 141 -8.10 5.72 -0.34
C LEU A 141 -8.46 7.01 -1.07
N GLU A 142 -9.64 7.55 -0.76
CA GLU A 142 -10.09 8.83 -1.29
C GLU A 142 -9.36 9.98 -0.59
N LEU A 143 -8.78 10.88 -1.38
CA LEU A 143 -8.02 12.02 -0.87
C LEU A 143 -8.92 13.25 -0.74
N LYS A 144 -8.67 14.05 0.29
CA LYS A 144 -9.45 15.28 0.55
C LYS A 144 -8.83 16.44 -0.21
N ASP A 145 -9.67 17.35 -0.70
CA ASP A 145 -9.20 18.59 -1.31
C ASP A 145 -8.79 19.59 -0.21
N ILE A 146 -7.52 19.54 0.18
CA ILE A 146 -6.92 20.41 1.20
C ILE A 146 -5.88 21.37 0.62
N GLY A 147 -5.86 21.58 -0.71
CA GLY A 147 -4.74 22.25 -1.38
C GLY A 147 -3.48 21.37 -1.44
N PRO A 148 -2.32 21.87 -1.90
CA PRO A 148 -1.13 21.04 -2.10
C PRO A 148 -0.71 20.28 -0.83
N TYR A 149 -0.46 18.98 -0.96
CA TYR A 149 -0.22 18.09 0.18
C TYR A 149 0.91 17.09 -0.08
N GLN A 150 1.32 16.38 0.96
CA GLN A 150 2.14 15.16 0.88
C GLN A 150 1.34 13.98 1.43
N ILE A 151 1.64 12.78 0.93
CA ILE A 151 1.20 11.53 1.56
C ILE A 151 2.33 11.04 2.47
N GLN A 152 1.98 10.65 3.69
CA GLN A 152 2.88 10.05 4.66
C GLN A 152 2.45 8.61 4.94
N PHE A 153 3.34 7.66 4.67
CA PHE A 153 3.25 6.29 5.16
C PHE A 153 4.05 6.19 6.45
N LYS A 154 3.34 6.02 7.56
CA LYS A 154 3.92 5.91 8.89
C LYS A 154 3.86 4.47 9.36
N ALA A 155 5.02 3.86 9.52
CA ALA A 155 5.15 2.54 10.10
C ALA A 155 5.51 2.67 11.58
N THR A 156 4.88 1.85 12.41
CA THR A 156 5.20 1.69 13.83
C THR A 156 5.64 0.26 14.07
N ARG A 157 6.73 0.09 14.80
CA ARG A 157 7.26 -1.21 15.18
C ARG A 157 6.49 -1.77 16.38
N GLY A 158 6.20 -3.07 16.39
CA GLY A 158 5.75 -3.77 17.59
C GLY A 158 6.92 -4.22 18.46
N ASP A 159 6.64 -5.16 19.36
CA ASP A 159 7.58 -5.59 20.40
C ASP A 159 8.39 -6.82 19.98
N GLY A 160 9.23 -6.68 18.96
CA GLY A 160 10.12 -7.76 18.53
C GLY A 160 10.65 -7.58 17.11
N ASP A 161 11.51 -8.50 16.68
CA ASP A 161 12.21 -8.42 15.39
C ASP A 161 11.37 -8.87 14.20
N LYS A 162 10.16 -9.40 14.43
CA LYS A 162 9.25 -9.83 13.36
C LYS A 162 8.18 -8.80 13.01
N SER A 163 8.61 -7.63 12.55
CA SER A 163 7.74 -6.45 12.39
C SER A 163 7.96 -5.67 11.11
N ASP A 164 8.36 -6.37 10.05
CA ASP A 164 8.64 -5.77 8.76
C ASP A 164 7.34 -5.43 8.02
N ILE A 165 7.17 -4.16 7.65
CA ILE A 165 6.03 -3.65 6.89
C ILE A 165 6.55 -3.20 5.54
N ALA A 166 5.97 -3.72 4.46
CA ALA A 166 6.32 -3.35 3.10
C ALA A 166 5.17 -2.66 2.36
N ILE A 167 5.52 -1.78 1.44
CA ILE A 167 4.62 -1.14 0.48
C ILE A 167 5.22 -1.17 -0.92
N ASP A 168 4.36 -1.23 -1.93
CA ASP A 168 4.74 -1.18 -3.34
C ASP A 168 3.61 -0.58 -4.20
N ASP A 169 3.90 -0.29 -5.47
CA ASP A 169 2.93 0.06 -6.51
C ASP A 169 1.99 1.22 -6.13
N ILE A 170 2.59 2.34 -5.70
CA ILE A 170 1.83 3.52 -5.27
C ILE A 170 1.44 4.36 -6.48
N ILE A 171 0.13 4.62 -6.59
CA ILE A 171 -0.45 5.39 -7.68
C ILE A 171 -1.39 6.45 -7.10
N ILE A 172 -1.25 7.70 -7.56
CA ILE A 172 -2.17 8.80 -7.26
C ILE A 172 -2.80 9.28 -8.56
N THR A 173 -4.12 9.20 -8.66
CA THR A 173 -4.89 9.60 -9.84
C THR A 173 -5.83 10.77 -9.52
N ASN A 174 -6.12 11.61 -10.52
CA ASN A 174 -7.10 12.69 -10.43
C ASN A 174 -8.52 12.20 -10.75
N THR A 175 -8.90 11.06 -10.16
CA THR A 175 -10.22 10.44 -10.33
C THR A 175 -10.76 10.01 -8.97
N ALA A 176 -12.07 9.79 -8.88
CA ALA A 176 -12.65 9.15 -7.69
C ALA A 176 -12.03 7.76 -7.52
N CYS A 177 -11.87 7.33 -6.27
CA CYS A 177 -11.50 5.95 -6.05
C CYS A 177 -12.56 5.02 -6.63
N LYS A 178 -12.10 4.07 -7.43
CA LYS A 178 -12.89 2.88 -7.68
C LYS A 178 -12.91 2.12 -6.35
N GLU A 179 -14.07 1.60 -5.97
CA GLU A 179 -14.09 0.65 -4.87
C GLU A 179 -13.14 -0.48 -5.23
N ALA A 180 -12.22 -0.80 -4.34
CA ALA A 180 -11.50 -2.05 -4.43
C ALA A 180 -12.59 -3.13 -4.36
N ILE A 181 -12.86 -3.80 -5.47
CA ILE A 181 -13.80 -4.93 -5.46
C ILE A 181 -13.04 -6.08 -4.80
N ASP A 182 -12.90 -6.02 -3.48
CA ASP A 182 -12.53 -7.15 -2.63
C ASP A 182 -13.79 -8.00 -2.44
N CYS A 183 -14.20 -8.62 -3.55
CA CYS A 183 -15.36 -9.49 -3.58
C CYS A 183 -14.90 -10.91 -3.38
N ASN A 184 -14.90 -11.34 -2.13
CA ASN A 184 -14.75 -12.74 -1.77
C ASN A 184 -16.05 -13.55 -1.97
N PHE A 185 -17.09 -12.93 -2.52
CA PHE A 185 -18.42 -13.50 -2.78
C PHE A 185 -19.23 -13.96 -1.56
N GLU A 186 -18.65 -13.96 -0.36
CA GLU A 186 -19.31 -14.33 0.91
C GLU A 186 -20.56 -13.52 1.23
N THR A 187 -20.60 -12.26 0.80
CA THR A 187 -21.75 -11.35 1.05
C THR A 187 -22.50 -11.00 -0.24
N GLY A 188 -22.25 -11.75 -1.33
CA GLY A 188 -22.89 -11.59 -2.63
C GLY A 188 -21.92 -11.16 -3.73
N GLN A 189 -22.48 -10.75 -4.88
CA GLN A 189 -21.71 -10.57 -6.12
C GLN A 189 -20.97 -9.22 -6.21
N CYS A 190 -21.00 -8.37 -5.19
CA CYS A 190 -20.29 -7.07 -5.12
C CYS A 190 -20.31 -6.24 -6.43
N GLY A 191 -21.46 -6.21 -7.11
CA GLY A 191 -21.65 -5.46 -8.36
C GLY A 191 -21.29 -6.21 -9.65
N TRP A 192 -20.68 -7.40 -9.56
CA TRP A 192 -20.56 -8.32 -10.69
C TRP A 192 -21.93 -8.78 -11.16
N LYS A 193 -22.12 -8.80 -12.48
CA LYS A 193 -23.33 -9.30 -13.13
C LYS A 193 -22.92 -10.37 -14.12
N THR A 194 -23.64 -11.49 -14.13
CA THR A 194 -23.45 -12.52 -15.14
C THR A 194 -24.21 -12.13 -16.39
N GLU A 195 -23.56 -12.24 -17.55
CA GLU A 195 -24.26 -12.12 -18.82
C GLU A 195 -25.04 -13.39 -19.12
N GLU A 196 -26.19 -13.24 -19.80
CA GLU A 196 -27.04 -14.35 -20.24
C GLU A 196 -26.41 -15.07 -21.43
N THR A 197 -25.36 -15.85 -21.18
CA THR A 197 -24.75 -16.74 -22.18
C THR A 197 -25.06 -18.21 -21.87
N THR A 198 -24.73 -19.12 -22.80
CA THR A 198 -24.91 -20.56 -22.60
C THR A 198 -23.97 -21.15 -21.55
N HIS A 199 -22.92 -20.42 -21.14
CA HIS A 199 -21.99 -20.79 -20.07
C HIS A 199 -22.07 -19.77 -18.95
N LYS A 200 -22.94 -20.03 -17.97
CA LYS A 200 -23.17 -19.12 -16.83
C LYS A 200 -22.18 -19.43 -15.72
N TRP A 201 -21.43 -18.41 -15.29
CA TRP A 201 -20.72 -18.46 -14.02
C TRP A 201 -21.72 -18.52 -12.88
N THR A 202 -21.57 -19.49 -11.98
CA THR A 202 -22.42 -19.64 -10.81
C THR A 202 -21.60 -19.34 -9.56
N HIS A 203 -22.11 -18.45 -8.71
CA HIS A 203 -21.64 -18.35 -7.34
C HIS A 203 -22.06 -19.63 -6.61
N TRP A 204 -21.10 -20.36 -6.06
CA TRP A 204 -21.30 -21.69 -5.51
C TRP A 204 -20.68 -21.78 -4.12
N HIS A 205 -21.38 -22.44 -3.21
CA HIS A 205 -20.84 -22.85 -1.92
C HIS A 205 -20.71 -24.38 -1.92
N ASP A 206 -19.69 -24.92 -1.24
CA ASP A 206 -19.31 -26.34 -1.21
C ASP A 206 -18.54 -26.86 -2.44
N LYS A 207 -18.22 -28.17 -2.41
CA LYS A 207 -17.56 -28.87 -3.51
C LYS A 207 -18.36 -28.77 -4.80
N THR A 208 -17.66 -28.76 -5.92
CA THR A 208 -18.34 -28.76 -7.22
C THR A 208 -19.17 -30.04 -7.40
N PRO A 209 -20.31 -29.96 -8.13
CA PRO A 209 -21.24 -31.09 -8.27
C PRO A 209 -20.68 -32.33 -8.97
N THR A 210 -19.55 -32.20 -9.65
CA THR A 210 -18.91 -33.29 -10.39
C THR A 210 -17.77 -33.90 -9.59
N ASP A 211 -17.75 -35.23 -9.53
CA ASP A 211 -16.71 -35.99 -8.86
C ASP A 211 -15.32 -35.64 -9.42
N ASP A 212 -14.31 -35.60 -8.53
CA ASP A 212 -12.91 -35.29 -8.86
C ASP A 212 -12.67 -33.93 -9.55
N THR A 213 -13.56 -32.96 -9.32
CA THR A 213 -13.41 -31.59 -9.82
C THR A 213 -13.53 -30.55 -8.71
N GLY A 214 -13.09 -29.33 -9.01
CA GLY A 214 -13.23 -28.16 -8.14
C GLY A 214 -12.35 -28.17 -6.89
N PRO A 215 -12.29 -27.02 -6.18
CA PRO A 215 -11.65 -26.97 -4.87
C PRO A 215 -12.53 -27.64 -3.81
N ASP A 216 -11.89 -28.34 -2.86
CA ASP A 216 -12.59 -28.99 -1.75
C ASP A 216 -13.10 -28.00 -0.69
N ILE A 217 -12.49 -26.80 -0.63
CA ILE A 217 -12.61 -25.81 0.44
C ILE A 217 -12.53 -24.42 -0.20
N ASP A 218 -13.29 -23.45 0.32
CA ASP A 218 -13.17 -22.06 -0.13
C ASP A 218 -11.77 -21.49 0.19
N HIS A 219 -11.19 -20.77 -0.76
CA HIS A 219 -9.87 -20.18 -0.60
C HIS A 219 -9.87 -18.99 0.36
N THR A 220 -11.00 -18.26 0.47
CA THR A 220 -11.05 -17.02 1.24
C THR A 220 -11.24 -17.26 2.73
N LEU A 221 -12.08 -18.22 3.10
CA LEU A 221 -12.38 -18.59 4.49
C LEU A 221 -11.64 -19.85 4.96
N GLY A 222 -11.12 -20.66 4.04
CA GLY A 222 -10.48 -21.93 4.39
C GLY A 222 -11.44 -22.95 5.01
N THR A 223 -12.74 -22.82 4.70
CA THR A 223 -13.83 -23.69 5.16
C THR A 223 -14.66 -24.20 3.99
#